data_AF-A0A1Y3TPM5-F1
#
_entry.id   AF-A0A1Y3TPM5-F1
#
_cell.length_a   1.000
_cell.length_b   1.000
_cell.length_c   1.000
_cell.angle_alpha   90.00
_cell.angle_beta   90.00
_cell.angle_gamma   90.00
#
_symmetry.space_group_name_H-M   'P 1'
#
loop_
_entity.id
_entity.type
_entity.pdbx_description
1 polymer ?
#
loop_
_entity_poly.entity_id
_entity_poly.type
_entity_poly.pdbx_seq_one_letter_code
_entity_poly.pdbx_strand_id
1 'polypeptide(L)'
;MEKKTKIWLLVAIAICALTTCINVVEARWISVVLAIVAIIGLIELLLRNDKRGFYLTCICYVFSFIYSVISSIGSSQMIIYIVMSFVGSVFVPGITAMFLVKDKILRR
;
A
#
# COMPACT_ATOMS: atom_id res chain seq x y z
N MET A 1 -2.38 -11.93 15.58
CA MET A 1 -1.10 -11.39 15.06
C MET A 1 -0.03 -11.46 16.12
N GLU A 2 1.20 -11.81 15.73
CA GLU A 2 2.37 -11.61 16.58
C GLU A 2 2.60 -10.12 16.86
N LYS A 3 3.24 -9.78 17.99
CA LYS A 3 3.60 -8.39 18.33
C LYS A 3 4.38 -7.72 17.20
N LYS A 4 5.26 -8.46 16.52
CA LYS A 4 6.08 -7.96 15.40
C LYS A 4 5.21 -7.53 14.21
N THR A 5 4.24 -8.36 13.81
CA THR A 5 3.30 -8.04 12.73
C THR A 5 2.44 -6.82 13.05
N LYS A 6 1.99 -6.71 14.31
CA LYS A 6 1.21 -5.55 14.77
C LYS A 6 2.00 -4.24 14.68
N ILE A 7 3.28 -4.26 15.09
CA ILE A 7 4.18 -3.10 14.99
C ILE A 7 4.43 -2.76 13.53
N TRP A 8 4.68 -3.75 12.68
CA TRP A 8 4.86 -3.52 11.24
C TRP A 8 3.64 -2.87 10.59
N LEU A 9 2.44 -3.36 10.90
CA LEU A 9 1.18 -2.79 10.40
C LEU A 9 0.99 -1.33 10.81
N LEU A 10 1.34 -0.97 12.05
CA LEU A 10 1.32 0.44 12.49
C LEU A 10 2.30 1.30 11.69
N VAL A 11 3.50 0.79 11.42
CA VAL A 11 4.50 1.49 10.59
C VAL A 11 3.99 1.63 9.15
N ALA A 12 3.39 0.59 8.57
CA ALA A 12 2.82 0.63 7.23
C ALA A 12 1.69 1.67 7.12
N ILE A 13 0.81 1.74 8.12
CA ILE A 13 -0.25 2.76 8.21
C ILE A 13 0.37 4.16 8.29
N ALA A 14 1.40 4.36 9.12
CA ALA A 14 2.08 5.65 9.24
C ALA A 14 2.74 6.10 7.91
N ILE A 15 3.38 5.17 7.19
CA ILE A 15 3.97 5.45 5.87
C ILE A 15 2.89 5.78 4.84
N CYS A 16 1.76 5.06 4.83
CA CYS A 16 0.63 5.37 3.97
C CYS A 16 0.02 6.74 4.29
N ALA A 17 -0.09 7.10 5.56
CA ALA A 17 -0.58 8.41 5.97
C ALA A 17 0.36 9.54 5.52
N LEU A 18 1.67 9.39 5.70
CA LEU A 18 2.67 10.36 5.23
C LEU A 18 2.63 10.55 3.71
N THR A 19 2.58 9.46 2.95
CA THR A 19 2.47 9.52 1.49
C THR A 19 1.14 10.13 1.04
N THR A 20 0.06 9.92 1.79
CA THR A 20 -1.23 10.60 1.54
C THR A 20 -1.08 12.11 1.69
N CYS A 21 -0.43 12.60 2.75
CA CYS A 21 -0.19 14.03 2.93
C CYS A 21 0.61 14.63 1.76
N ILE A 22 1.65 13.93 1.29
CA ILE A 22 2.43 14.36 0.12
C ILE A 22 1.54 14.43 -1.13
N ASN A 23 0.71 13.41 -1.37
CA ASN A 23 -0.20 13.39 -2.52
C ASN A 23 -1.27 14.48 -2.46
N VAL A 24 -1.72 14.89 -1.27
CA VAL A 24 -2.64 16.02 -1.08
C VAL A 24 -1.96 17.33 -1.47
N VAL A 25 -0.70 17.54 -1.05
CA VAL A 25 0.08 18.74 -1.40
C VAL A 25 0.31 18.83 -2.91
N GLU A 26 0.55 17.69 -3.56
CA GLU A 26 0.72 17.58 -5.02
C GLU A 26 -0.61 17.58 -5.81
N ALA A 27 -1.75 17.80 -5.15
CA ALA A 27 -3.10 17.78 -5.72
C ALA A 27 -3.45 16.48 -6.50
N ARG A 28 -2.84 15.34 -6.14
CA ARG A 28 -3.06 14.03 -6.76
C ARG A 28 -4.23 13.29 -6.11
N TRP A 29 -5.43 13.82 -6.28
CA TRP A 29 -6.64 13.36 -5.59
C TRP A 29 -6.96 11.87 -5.78
N ILE A 30 -6.69 11.30 -6.96
CA ILE A 30 -6.92 9.87 -7.24
C ILE A 30 -6.03 8.98 -6.35
N SER A 31 -4.76 9.34 -6.21
CA SER A 31 -3.82 8.64 -5.33
C SER A 31 -4.17 8.81 -3.85
N VAL A 32 -4.73 9.96 -3.46
CA VAL A 32 -5.21 10.21 -2.08
C VAL A 32 -6.36 9.26 -1.73
N VAL A 33 -7.37 9.14 -2.60
CA VAL A 33 -8.51 8.24 -2.36
C VAL A 33 -8.04 6.79 -2.23
N LEU A 34 -7.17 6.33 -3.13
CA LEU A 34 -6.60 4.98 -3.07
C LEU A 34 -5.80 4.74 -1.78
N ALA A 35 -5.05 5.74 -1.31
CA ALA A 35 -4.28 5.64 -0.08
C ALA A 35 -5.17 5.57 1.16
N ILE A 36 -6.27 6.33 1.21
CA ILE A 36 -7.26 6.26 2.30
C ILE A 36 -7.89 4.86 2.34
N VAL A 37 -8.30 4.34 1.19
CA VAL A 37 -8.90 2.99 1.10
C VAL A 37 -7.90 1.91 1.52
N ALA A 38 -6.63 2.04 1.13
CA ALA A 38 -5.55 1.15 1.56
C ALA A 38 -5.33 1.18 3.08
N ILE A 39 -5.39 2.37 3.71
CA ILE A 39 -5.29 2.53 5.17
C ILE A 39 -6.47 1.85 5.87
N ILE A 40 -7.69 2.01 5.36
CA ILE A 40 -8.88 1.34 5.92
C ILE A 40 -8.70 -0.19 5.87
N GLY A 41 -8.24 -0.72 4.74
CA GLY A 41 -7.94 -2.15 4.61
C GLY A 41 -6.87 -2.64 5.60
N LEU A 42 -5.82 -1.85 5.84
CA LEU A 42 -4.79 -2.15 6.83
C LEU A 42 -5.31 -2.10 8.28
N ILE A 43 -6.20 -1.15 8.60
CA ILE A 43 -6.83 -1.03 9.92
C ILE A 43 -7.77 -2.21 10.17
N GLU A 44 -8.61 -2.58 9.19
CA GLU A 44 -9.46 -3.76 9.29
C GLU A 44 -8.66 -5.03 9.48
N LEU A 45 -7.57 -5.18 8.73
CA LEU A 45 -6.63 -6.29 8.87
C LEU A 45 -6.01 -6.32 10.27
N LEU A 46 -5.63 -5.16 10.83
CA LEU A 46 -5.04 -5.03 12.16
C LEU A 46 -6.02 -5.39 13.30
N LEU A 47 -7.30 -5.01 13.16
CA LEU A 47 -8.32 -5.20 14.19
C LEU A 47 -8.99 -6.57 14.10
N ARG A 48 -9.31 -7.02 12.89
CA ARG A 48 -10.13 -8.22 12.65
C ARG A 48 -9.31 -9.44 12.21
N ASN A 49 -8.01 -9.28 11.93
CA ASN A 49 -7.17 -10.30 11.28
C ASN A 49 -7.81 -10.84 9.99
N ASP A 50 -8.65 -10.04 9.32
CA ASP A 50 -9.36 -10.48 8.13
C ASP A 50 -8.46 -10.29 6.90
N LYS A 51 -8.15 -11.40 6.22
CA LYS A 51 -7.37 -11.40 4.98
C LYS A 51 -7.98 -10.53 3.88
N ARG A 52 -9.29 -10.26 3.92
CA ARG A 52 -9.96 -9.34 2.99
C ARG A 52 -9.36 -7.93 3.02
N GLY A 53 -9.00 -7.42 4.20
CA GLY A 53 -8.36 -6.12 4.33
C GLY A 53 -7.03 -6.05 3.57
N PHE A 54 -6.24 -7.12 3.64
CA PHE A 54 -4.98 -7.25 2.88
C PHE A 54 -5.21 -7.26 1.36
N TYR A 55 -6.17 -8.03 0.87
CA TYR A 55 -6.48 -8.07 -0.57
C TYR A 55 -6.91 -6.69 -1.08
N LEU A 56 -7.71 -5.98 -0.30
CA LEU A 56 -8.19 -4.64 -0.63
C LEU A 56 -7.02 -3.64 -0.71
N THR A 57 -6.08 -3.70 0.24
CA THR A 57 -4.82 -2.93 0.19
C THR A 57 -4.00 -3.26 -1.06
N CYS A 58 -3.82 -4.55 -1.40
CA CYS A 58 -3.11 -4.96 -2.62
C CYS A 58 -3.75 -4.38 -3.89
N ILE A 59 -5.08 -4.47 -4.02
CA ILE A 59 -5.81 -3.94 -5.16
C ILE A 59 -5.58 -2.43 -5.27
N CYS A 60 -5.67 -1.69 -4.16
CA CYS A 60 -5.41 -0.24 -4.17
C CYS A 60 -4.00 0.11 -4.62
N TYR A 61 -2.99 -0.66 -4.20
CA TYR A 61 -1.61 -0.46 -4.62
C TYR A 61 -1.39 -0.76 -6.11
N VAL A 62 -2.04 -1.80 -6.64
CA VAL A 62 -2.01 -2.10 -8.09
C VAL A 62 -2.64 -0.96 -8.90
N PHE A 63 -3.81 -0.47 -8.48
CA PHE A 63 -4.44 0.68 -9.13
C PHE A 63 -3.59 1.95 -9.06
N SER A 64 -2.96 2.21 -7.91
CA SER A 64 -2.06 3.35 -7.72
C SER A 64 -0.83 3.25 -8.64
N PHE A 65 -0.28 2.04 -8.81
CA PHE A 65 0.80 1.78 -9.75
C PHE A 65 0.37 2.05 -11.19
N ILE A 66 -0.77 1.48 -11.64
CA ILE A 66 -1.29 1.68 -13.00
C ILE A 66 -1.51 3.17 -13.28
N TYR A 67 -2.10 3.90 -12.33
CA TYR A 67 -2.30 5.34 -12.44
C TYR A 67 -0.97 6.10 -12.58
N SER A 68 0.02 5.75 -11.76
CA SER A 68 1.36 6.34 -11.83
C SER A 68 2.06 6.06 -13.17
N VAL A 69 1.92 4.84 -13.70
CA VAL A 69 2.47 4.48 -15.02
C VAL A 69 1.81 5.32 -16.12
N ILE A 70 0.48 5.40 -16.15
CA ILE A 70 -0.27 6.20 -17.13
C ILE A 70 0.14 7.68 -17.05
N SER A 71 0.24 8.23 -15.84
CA SER A 71 0.66 9.61 -15.61
C SER A 71 2.11 9.90 -16.00
N SER A 72 2.95 8.87 -16.16
CA SER A 72 4.37 9.01 -16.50
C SER A 72 4.66 8.87 -17.99
N ILE A 73 3.66 8.47 -18.80
CA ILE A 73 3.79 8.33 -20.25
C ILE A 73 4.06 9.71 -20.86
N GLY A 74 5.20 9.84 -21.56
CA GLY A 74 5.64 11.10 -22.18
C GLY A 74 6.67 11.90 -21.37
N SER A 75 7.08 11.42 -20.20
CA SER A 75 8.18 12.00 -19.42
C SER A 75 9.55 11.48 -19.88
N SER A 76 10.56 12.36 -19.92
CA SER A 76 11.96 12.00 -20.26
C SER A 76 12.56 10.95 -19.29
N GLN A 77 12.03 10.86 -18.08
CA GLN A 77 12.50 9.94 -17.01
C GLN A 77 11.50 8.81 -16.69
N MET A 78 10.65 8.44 -17.66
CA MET A 78 9.57 7.45 -17.48
C MET A 78 10.01 6.16 -16.80
N ILE A 79 11.17 5.61 -17.18
CA ILE A 79 11.70 4.35 -16.63
C ILE A 79 11.93 4.47 -15.11
N ILE A 80 12.49 5.59 -14.65
CA ILE A 80 12.80 5.81 -13.23
C ILE A 80 11.51 5.91 -12.41
N TYR A 81 10.50 6.62 -12.90
CA TYR A 81 9.20 6.76 -12.23
C TYR A 81 8.46 5.43 -12.14
N ILE A 82 8.52 4.61 -13.18
CA ILE A 82 7.92 3.27 -13.20
C ILE A 82 8.61 2.36 -12.19
N VAL A 83 9.95 2.32 -12.19
CA VAL A 83 10.71 1.49 -11.24
C VAL A 83 10.45 1.92 -9.80
N MET A 84 10.47 3.21 -9.50
CA MET A 84 10.18 3.70 -8.15
C MET A 84 8.73 3.44 -7.71
N SER A 85 7.77 3.61 -8.61
CA SER A 85 6.37 3.27 -8.33
C SER A 85 6.19 1.78 -8.09
N PHE A 86 6.89 0.93 -8.85
CA PHE A 86 6.87 -0.51 -8.69
C PHE A 86 7.42 -0.91 -7.32
N VAL A 87 8.59 -0.38 -6.95
CA VAL A 87 9.20 -0.62 -5.64
C VAL A 87 8.24 -0.23 -4.51
N GLY A 88 7.65 0.96 -4.57
CA GLY A 88 6.67 1.41 -3.57
C GLY A 88 5.43 0.52 -3.50
N SER A 89 4.93 0.07 -4.65
CA SER A 89 3.72 -0.76 -4.76
C SER A 89 3.90 -2.20 -4.31
N VAL A 90 5.13 -2.74 -4.40
CA VAL A 90 5.42 -4.12 -4.00
C VAL A 90 5.96 -4.18 -2.58
N PHE A 91 6.67 -3.16 -2.11
CA PHE A 91 7.32 -3.17 -0.80
C PHE A 91 6.33 -3.27 0.36
N VAL A 92 5.31 -2.40 0.40
CA VAL A 92 4.33 -2.38 1.50
C VAL A 92 3.47 -3.65 1.51
N PRO A 93 2.85 -4.07 0.39
CA PRO A 93 2.05 -5.29 0.37
C PRO A 93 2.91 -6.55 0.49
N GLY A 94 4.10 -6.59 -0.10
CA GLY A 94 5.01 -7.72 -0.06
C GLY A 94 5.52 -8.04 1.35
N ILE A 95 5.98 -7.02 2.09
CA ILE A 95 6.42 -7.24 3.46
C ILE A 95 5.22 -7.59 4.36
N THR A 96 4.08 -6.92 4.17
CA THR A 96 2.85 -7.24 4.90
C THR A 96 2.40 -8.69 4.65
N ALA A 97 2.52 -9.19 3.41
CA ALA A 97 2.27 -10.59 3.07
C ALA A 97 3.21 -11.54 3.81
N MET A 98 4.52 -11.25 3.86
CA MET A 98 5.48 -12.09 4.59
C MET A 98 5.11 -12.23 6.07
N PHE A 99 4.75 -11.13 6.73
CA PHE A 99 4.30 -11.17 8.12
C PHE A 99 2.99 -11.93 8.31
N LEU A 100 2.01 -11.75 7.41
CA LEU A 100 0.74 -12.47 7.44
C LEU A 100 0.88 -13.98 7.19
N VAL A 101 1.79 -14.40 6.31
CA VAL A 101 2.11 -15.82 6.04
C VAL A 101 2.78 -16.46 7.24
N LYS A 102 3.65 -15.71 7.93
CA LYS A 102 4.30 -16.14 9.16
C LYS A 102 3.30 -16.31 10.31
N ASP A 103 2.36 -15.38 10.43
CA ASP A 103 1.26 -15.43 11.40
C ASP A 103 0.17 -16.48 11.05
N LYS A 104 0.32 -17.23 9.95
CA LYS A 104 -0.65 -18.19 9.40
C LYS A 104 -2.04 -17.60 9.10
N ILE A 105 -2.17 -16.27 9.00
CA ILE A 105 -3.44 -15.59 8.72
C ILE A 105 -3.86 -15.78 7.25
N LEU A 106 -2.89 -15.79 6.33
CA LEU A 106 -3.12 -16.08 4.90
C LEU A 106 -3.30 -17.57 4.59
N ARG A 107 -2.93 -18.47 5.52
CA ARG A 107 -3.00 -19.94 5.36
C ARG A 107 -4.23 -20.58 6.03
N ARG A 108 -5.04 -19.78 6.73
CA ARG A 108 -6.37 -20.17 7.24
C ARG A 108 -7.46 -19.71 6.28
#